data_AF-A0A949GQN8-F1
#
_entry.id   AF-A0A949GQN8-F1
#
_cell.length_a   1.000
_cell.length_b   1.000
_cell.length_c   1.000
_cell.angle_alpha   90.00
_cell.angle_beta   90.00
_cell.angle_gamma   90.00
#
_symmetry.space_group_name_H-M   'P 1'
#
loop_
_entity.id
_entity.type
_entity.pdbx_description
1 polymer ?
#
loop_
_entity_poly.entity_id
_entity_poly.type
_entity_poly.pdbx_seq_one_letter_code
_entity_poly.pdbx_strand_id
1 'polypeptide(L)'
;MRRSAILAFFVAFSLALPASAASDKKSPVHKITQSPSYVMIDPIYTTIMDGDKIVGLLMIGIGLDIPNANLRAQADHAMPVLRDVYVRNLMEFTATSVRPWRQPDVTAIADRLQRVTDRILRRKGARILLAQVAMRLTK
;
A
#
# COMPACT_ATOMS: atom_id res chain seq x y z
N MET A 1 -13.20 -73.11 -42.18
CA MET A 1 -13.12 -73.06 -40.70
C MET A 1 -11.64 -73.22 -40.37
N ARG A 2 -10.86 -72.29 -39.80
CA ARG A 2 -11.08 -71.28 -38.76
C ARG A 2 -10.22 -70.05 -39.13
N ARG A 3 -10.77 -68.84 -39.08
CA ARG A 3 -10.06 -67.59 -39.39
C ARG A 3 -9.62 -66.93 -38.09
N SER A 4 -8.31 -66.84 -37.91
CA SER A 4 -7.64 -66.05 -36.87
C SER A 4 -7.81 -64.56 -37.20
N ALA A 5 -8.32 -63.77 -36.26
CA ALA A 5 -8.32 -62.31 -36.36
C ALA A 5 -7.84 -61.74 -35.03
N ILE A 6 -6.69 -61.08 -35.12
CA ILE A 6 -5.89 -60.49 -34.06
C ILE A 6 -6.66 -59.29 -33.48
N LEU A 7 -6.88 -59.32 -32.16
CA LEU A 7 -7.51 -58.25 -31.40
C LEU A 7 -6.49 -57.11 -31.21
N ALA A 8 -6.65 -56.02 -31.96
CA ALA A 8 -5.83 -54.82 -31.81
C ALA A 8 -6.28 -54.03 -30.57
N PHE A 9 -5.40 -53.97 -29.57
CA PHE A 9 -5.57 -53.23 -28.33
C PHE A 9 -5.25 -51.74 -28.58
N PHE A 10 -6.29 -50.91 -28.73
CA PHE A 10 -6.15 -49.45 -28.84
C PHE A 10 -5.97 -48.84 -27.44
N VAL A 11 -4.73 -48.52 -27.08
CA VAL A 11 -4.42 -47.76 -25.86
C VAL A 11 -4.80 -46.29 -26.09
N ALA A 12 -5.88 -45.85 -25.46
CA ALA A 12 -6.25 -44.43 -25.40
C ALA A 12 -5.35 -43.70 -24.40
N PHE A 13 -4.41 -42.91 -24.93
CA PHE A 13 -3.52 -42.02 -24.20
C PHE A 13 -4.34 -40.87 -23.59
N SER A 14 -4.67 -40.99 -22.30
CA SER A 14 -5.36 -39.94 -21.54
C SER A 14 -4.35 -38.83 -21.20
N LEU A 15 -4.45 -37.69 -21.88
CA LEU A 15 -3.73 -36.46 -21.50
C LEU A 15 -4.20 -36.01 -20.11
N ALA A 16 -3.37 -36.27 -19.11
CA ALA A 16 -3.50 -35.63 -17.80
C ALA A 16 -3.13 -34.15 -17.93
N LEU A 17 -4.11 -33.27 -18.06
CA LEU A 17 -3.94 -31.84 -17.85
C LEU A 17 -3.88 -31.59 -16.34
N PRO A 18 -2.80 -31.00 -15.79
CA PRO A 18 -2.80 -30.62 -14.39
C PRO A 18 -3.78 -29.46 -14.19
N ALA A 19 -4.86 -29.72 -13.46
CA ALA A 19 -5.78 -28.70 -12.98
C ALA A 19 -5.04 -27.78 -11.99
N SER A 20 -4.49 -26.67 -12.48
CA SER A 20 -4.01 -25.59 -11.63
C SER A 20 -5.20 -24.83 -11.06
N ALA A 21 -5.72 -25.31 -9.93
CA ALA A 21 -6.64 -24.55 -9.10
C ALA A 21 -5.86 -23.44 -8.37
N ALA A 22 -5.68 -22.30 -9.05
CA ALA A 22 -5.20 -21.07 -8.43
C ALA A 22 -6.28 -20.54 -7.47
N SER A 23 -6.31 -21.08 -6.25
CA SER A 23 -7.03 -20.43 -5.16
C SER A 23 -6.21 -19.24 -4.69
N ASP A 24 -6.47 -18.07 -5.27
CA ASP A 24 -6.10 -16.76 -4.71
C ASP A 24 -6.88 -16.54 -3.39
N LYS A 25 -6.57 -17.32 -2.35
CA LYS A 25 -6.97 -16.98 -0.99
C LYS A 25 -6.07 -15.85 -0.52
N LYS A 26 -6.38 -14.63 -0.98
CA LYS A 26 -5.77 -13.41 -0.45
C LYS A 26 -6.05 -13.37 1.04
N SER A 27 -4.99 -13.46 1.86
CA SER A 27 -5.10 -13.39 3.32
C SER A 27 -5.93 -12.17 3.74
N PRO A 28 -6.72 -12.26 4.82
CA PRO A 28 -7.56 -11.15 5.27
C PRO A 28 -6.70 -9.91 5.53
N VAL A 29 -6.92 -8.84 4.77
CA VAL A 29 -6.25 -7.56 5.02
C VAL A 29 -6.89 -6.94 6.25
N HIS A 30 -6.11 -6.72 7.31
CA HIS A 30 -6.59 -6.11 8.53
C HIS A 30 -6.92 -4.64 8.28
N LYS A 31 -8.22 -4.29 8.21
CA LYS A 31 -8.67 -2.92 7.98
C LYS A 31 -8.90 -2.20 9.30
N ILE A 32 -8.40 -0.96 9.42
CA ILE A 32 -8.62 -0.07 10.57
C ILE A 32 -10.09 0.38 10.64
N THR A 33 -10.80 0.43 9.51
CA THR A 33 -12.21 0.83 9.44
C THR A 33 -12.99 0.00 8.43
N GLN A 34 -14.31 -0.06 8.62
CA GLN A 34 -15.28 -0.70 7.73
C GLN A 34 -15.83 0.25 6.66
N SER A 35 -15.41 1.52 6.64
CA SER A 35 -15.91 2.48 5.64
C SER A 35 -15.52 2.07 4.21
N PRO A 36 -16.49 1.97 3.28
CA PRO A 36 -16.20 1.69 1.86
C PRO A 36 -15.40 2.78 1.15
N SER A 37 -15.42 4.01 1.69
CA SER A 37 -14.68 5.15 1.12
C SER A 37 -13.21 5.16 1.54
N TYR A 38 -12.83 4.37 2.55
CA TYR A 38 -11.50 4.39 3.13
C TYR A 38 -10.53 3.45 2.40
N VAL A 39 -9.42 4.02 1.96
CA VAL A 39 -8.28 3.30 1.38
C VAL A 39 -7.15 3.31 2.39
N MET A 40 -6.77 2.12 2.84
CA MET A 40 -5.66 1.94 3.78
C MET A 40 -4.31 2.06 3.08
N ILE A 41 -3.37 2.72 3.75
CA ILE A 41 -1.98 2.80 3.31
C ILE A 41 -1.12 2.31 4.48
N ASP A 42 -0.06 1.57 4.15
CA ASP A 42 0.87 1.08 5.17
C ASP A 42 1.58 2.26 5.84
N PRO A 43 1.85 2.20 7.16
CA PRO A 43 2.57 3.25 7.85
C PRO A 43 3.94 3.52 7.24
N ILE A 44 4.31 4.79 7.18
CA ILE A 44 5.61 5.23 6.69
C ILE A 44 6.51 5.54 7.89
N TYR A 45 7.76 5.07 7.81
CA TYR A 45 8.78 5.32 8.83
C TYR A 45 9.88 6.20 8.23
N THR A 46 10.27 7.25 8.96
CA THR A 46 11.38 8.13 8.59
C THR A 46 12.32 8.34 9.77
N THR A 47 13.57 8.64 9.49
CA THR A 47 14.60 8.81 10.52
C THR A 47 14.68 10.26 10.99
N ILE A 48 14.73 10.48 12.30
CA ILE A 48 14.94 11.79 12.91
C ILE A 48 16.44 12.01 13.08
N MET A 49 16.96 13.10 12.52
CA MET A 49 18.37 13.49 12.63
C MET A 49 18.52 14.73 13.50
N ASP A 50 19.63 14.80 14.24
CA ASP A 50 20.09 15.99 14.97
C ASP A 50 21.57 16.22 14.65
N GLY A 51 21.84 17.22 13.82
CA GLY A 51 23.12 17.32 13.11
C GLY A 51 23.39 16.06 12.29
N ASP A 52 24.58 15.47 12.46
CA ASP A 52 25.00 14.24 11.77
C ASP A 52 24.59 12.95 12.50
N LYS A 53 23.81 13.05 13.58
CA LYS A 53 23.43 11.90 14.41
C LYS A 53 21.98 11.50 14.17
N ILE A 54 21.76 10.19 14.05
CA ILE A 54 20.42 9.61 14.08
C ILE A 54 19.97 9.53 15.54
N VAL A 55 18.88 10.22 15.87
CA VAL A 55 18.37 10.33 17.25
C VAL A 55 17.01 9.66 17.43
N GLY A 56 16.38 9.18 16.36
CA GLY A 56 15.10 8.50 16.49
C GLY A 56 14.41 8.13 15.18
N LEU A 57 13.17 7.70 15.31
CA LEU A 57 12.28 7.29 14.24
C LEU A 57 10.95 8.03 14.37
N LEU A 58 10.42 8.51 13.25
CA LEU A 58 9.08 9.05 13.12
C LEU A 58 8.24 8.05 12.32
N MET A 59 7.14 7.59 12.89
CA MET A 59 6.14 6.74 12.24
C MET A 59 4.89 7.55 11.96
N ILE A 60 4.39 7.47 10.72
CA ILE A 60 3.20 8.17 10.27
C ILE A 60 2.27 7.15 9.60
N GLY A 61 1.18 6.81 10.28
CA GLY A 61 0.08 6.01 9.73
C GLY A 61 -0.91 6.90 9.00
N ILE A 62 -1.17 6.60 7.72
CA ILE A 62 -2.04 7.40 6.86
C ILE A 62 -3.11 6.54 6.18
N GLY A 63 -4.19 7.20 5.77
CA GLY A 63 -5.21 6.63 4.89
C GLY A 63 -5.80 7.71 4.00
N LEU A 64 -6.58 7.28 3.00
CA LEU A 64 -7.33 8.17 2.13
C LEU A 64 -8.82 7.92 2.29
N ASP A 65 -9.59 8.98 2.52
CA ASP A 65 -11.05 8.94 2.39
C ASP A 65 -11.45 9.46 1.00
N ILE A 66 -12.01 8.57 0.19
CA ILE A 66 -12.39 8.83 -1.20
C ILE A 66 -13.85 8.38 -1.42
N PRO A 67 -14.82 9.28 -1.25
CA PRO A 67 -16.24 8.94 -1.43
C PRO A 67 -16.58 8.50 -2.87
N ASN A 68 -15.95 9.11 -3.88
CA ASN A 68 -16.20 8.80 -5.29
C ASN A 68 -15.51 7.49 -5.71
N ALA A 69 -16.29 6.51 -6.18
CA ALA A 69 -15.79 5.19 -6.56
C ALA A 69 -14.80 5.21 -7.75
N ASN A 70 -15.02 6.05 -8.76
CA ASN A 70 -14.12 6.16 -9.91
C ASN A 70 -12.77 6.77 -9.52
N LEU A 71 -12.78 7.78 -8.65
CA LEU A 71 -11.56 8.38 -8.11
C LEU A 71 -10.81 7.38 -7.22
N ARG A 72 -11.53 6.56 -6.47
CA ARG A 72 -10.94 5.52 -5.63
C ARG A 72 -10.23 4.45 -6.45
N ALA A 73 -10.86 3.96 -7.52
CA ALA A 73 -10.21 3.03 -8.45
C ALA A 73 -8.92 3.62 -9.07
N GLN A 74 -8.94 4.92 -9.42
CA GLN A 74 -7.74 5.61 -9.89
C GLN A 74 -6.65 5.68 -8.80
N ALA A 75 -7.03 5.96 -7.55
CA ALA A 75 -6.10 5.97 -6.43
C ALA A 75 -5.50 4.58 -6.16
N ASP A 76 -6.29 3.51 -6.30
CA ASP A 76 -5.82 2.14 -6.16
C ASP A 76 -4.77 1.81 -7.24
N HIS A 77 -5.01 2.21 -8.49
CA HIS A 77 -4.03 2.05 -9.57
C HIS A 77 -2.77 2.92 -9.37
N ALA A 78 -2.92 4.13 -8.83
CA ALA A 78 -1.81 5.06 -8.57
C ALA A 78 -1.09 4.78 -7.24
N MET A 79 -1.53 3.79 -6.44
CA MET A 79 -1.04 3.54 -5.09
C MET A 79 0.48 3.37 -5.00
N PRO A 80 1.16 2.62 -5.90
CA PRO A 80 2.62 2.49 -5.84
C PRO A 80 3.34 3.84 -6.00
N VAL A 81 2.85 4.70 -6.89
CA VAL A 81 3.40 6.04 -7.14
C VAL A 81 3.10 6.97 -5.95
N LEU A 82 1.87 6.93 -5.43
CA LEU A 82 1.49 7.69 -4.23
C LEU A 82 2.42 7.36 -3.06
N ARG A 83 2.67 6.07 -2.81
CA ARG A 83 3.57 5.61 -1.74
C ARG A 83 4.99 6.12 -1.92
N ASP A 84 5.58 5.99 -3.10
CA ASP A 84 6.93 6.52 -3.38
C ASP A 84 7.02 8.03 -3.09
N VAL A 85 6.04 8.81 -3.58
CA VAL A 85 6.06 10.27 -3.42
C VAL A 85 5.81 10.67 -1.97
N TYR A 86 4.96 9.95 -1.22
CA TYR A 86 4.76 10.17 0.21
C TYR A 86 6.04 9.92 1.00
N VAL A 87 6.72 8.79 0.75
CA VAL A 87 7.99 8.45 1.45
C VAL A 87 9.00 9.57 1.22
N ARG A 88 9.24 9.97 -0.03
CA ARG A 88 10.20 11.04 -0.36
C ARG A 88 9.85 12.36 0.33
N ASN A 89 8.57 12.77 0.28
CA ASN A 89 8.10 14.00 0.92
C ASN A 89 8.28 13.97 2.44
N LEU A 90 8.01 12.82 3.08
CA LEU A 90 8.14 12.68 4.52
C LEU A 90 9.61 12.62 4.94
N MET A 91 10.49 11.99 4.15
CA MET A 91 11.93 12.03 4.39
C MET A 91 12.47 13.47 4.36
N GLU A 92 12.11 14.25 3.35
CA GLU A 92 12.47 15.67 3.24
C GLU A 92 11.91 16.50 4.42
N PHE A 93 10.62 16.30 4.76
CA PHE A 93 10.00 16.98 5.88
C PHE A 93 10.69 16.65 7.21
N THR A 94 11.02 15.37 7.43
CA THR A 94 11.65 14.92 8.67
C THR A 94 13.03 15.52 8.81
N ALA A 95 13.83 15.54 7.75
CA ALA A 95 15.17 16.12 7.75
C ALA A 95 15.16 17.64 8.03
N THR A 96 14.17 18.37 7.52
CA THR A 96 14.16 19.84 7.59
C THR A 96 13.41 20.38 8.82
N SER A 97 12.30 19.74 9.20
CA SER A 97 11.29 20.34 10.08
C SER A 97 11.09 19.62 11.40
N VAL A 98 11.48 18.34 11.51
CA VAL A 98 11.32 17.56 12.75
C VAL A 98 12.54 17.76 13.64
N ARG A 99 12.31 17.97 14.94
CA ARG A 99 13.37 18.10 15.96
C ARG A 99 13.06 17.22 17.15
N PRO A 100 14.06 16.59 17.79
CA PRO A 100 13.81 15.67 18.91
C PRO A 100 13.25 16.37 20.16
N TRP A 101 13.49 17.67 20.33
CA TRP A 101 12.98 18.47 21.46
C TRP A 101 11.64 19.18 21.18
N ARG A 102 10.99 18.94 20.03
CA ARG A 102 9.73 19.59 19.66
C ARG A 102 8.76 18.60 19.03
N GLN A 103 7.49 18.71 19.38
CA GLN A 103 6.43 17.92 18.74
C GLN A 103 6.33 18.27 17.23
N PRO A 104 6.22 17.27 16.34
CA PRO A 104 6.02 17.52 14.92
C PRO A 104 4.67 18.22 14.67
N ASP A 105 4.66 19.19 13.76
CA ASP A 105 3.43 19.85 13.34
C ASP A 105 2.61 18.90 12.45
N VAL A 106 1.55 18.36 13.03
CA VAL A 106 0.67 17.36 12.39
C VAL A 106 -0.15 17.99 11.26
N THR A 107 -0.51 19.26 11.39
CA THR A 107 -1.25 20.02 10.35
C THR A 107 -0.35 20.24 9.14
N ALA A 108 0.90 20.63 9.36
CA ALA A 108 1.87 20.78 8.27
C ALA A 108 2.11 19.47 7.51
N ILE A 109 2.15 18.33 8.22
CA ILE A 109 2.23 16.99 7.61
C ILE A 109 0.98 16.72 6.76
N ALA A 110 -0.22 16.92 7.32
CA ALA A 110 -1.48 16.67 6.62
C ALA A 110 -1.58 17.51 5.34
N ASP A 111 -1.29 18.82 5.42
CA ASP A 111 -1.35 19.74 4.30
C ASP A 111 -0.33 19.38 3.21
N ARG A 112 0.88 18.97 3.59
CA ARG A 112 1.90 18.52 2.64
C ARG A 112 1.45 17.26 1.91
N LEU A 113 0.94 16.26 2.63
CA LEU A 113 0.48 15.02 2.04
C LEU A 113 -0.76 15.24 1.15
N GLN A 114 -1.71 16.08 1.58
CA GLN A 114 -2.88 16.43 0.79
C GLN A 114 -2.50 17.06 -0.56
N ARG A 115 -1.55 18.00 -0.56
CA ARG A 115 -1.04 18.60 -1.82
C ARG A 115 -0.42 17.58 -2.75
N VAL A 116 0.29 16.59 -2.21
CA VAL A 116 0.85 15.48 -2.99
C VAL A 116 -0.27 14.62 -3.57
N THR A 117 -1.27 14.25 -2.77
CA THR A 117 -2.43 13.47 -3.22
C THR A 117 -3.16 14.15 -4.36
N ASP A 118 -3.51 15.43 -4.21
CA ASP A 118 -4.21 16.22 -5.22
C ASP A 118 -3.41 16.30 -6.53
N ARG A 119 -2.08 16.42 -6.44
CA ARG A 119 -1.18 16.47 -7.60
C ARG A 119 -1.15 15.14 -8.35
N ILE A 120 -1.02 14.02 -7.65
CA ILE A 120 -0.92 12.70 -8.27
C ILE A 120 -2.27 12.27 -8.86
N LEU A 121 -3.38 12.50 -8.14
CA LEU A 121 -4.73 12.16 -8.62
C LEU A 121 -5.28 13.17 -9.65
N ARG A 122 -4.60 14.31 -9.84
CA ARG A 122 -4.98 15.41 -10.75
C ARG A 122 -6.39 15.96 -10.55
N ARG A 123 -7.03 15.62 -9.43
CA ARG A 123 -8.40 15.96 -9.08
C ARG A 123 -8.53 16.04 -7.56
N LYS A 124 -9.36 16.97 -7.09
CA LYS A 124 -9.78 17.02 -5.68
C LYS A 124 -10.80 15.92 -5.39
N GLY A 125 -10.94 15.55 -4.12
CA GLY A 125 -11.97 14.61 -3.65
C GLY A 125 -11.44 13.39 -2.90
N ALA A 126 -10.11 13.26 -2.79
CA ALA A 126 -9.47 12.38 -1.83
C ALA A 126 -9.00 13.20 -0.63
N ARG A 127 -9.31 12.78 0.59
CA ARG A 127 -8.88 13.43 1.82
C ARG A 127 -7.85 12.57 2.53
N ILE A 128 -6.70 13.14 2.85
CA ILE A 128 -5.70 12.51 3.71
C ILE A 128 -6.23 12.44 5.14
N LEU A 129 -6.15 11.25 5.72
CA LEU A 129 -6.42 10.98 7.12
C LEU A 129 -5.12 10.53 7.79
N LEU A 130 -4.74 11.20 8.87
CA LEU A 130 -3.63 10.78 9.71
C LEU A 130 -4.19 9.88 10.81
N ALA A 131 -3.93 8.59 10.71
CA ALA A 131 -4.38 7.62 11.70
C ALA A 131 -3.50 7.65 12.95
N GLN A 132 -2.19 7.81 12.77
CA GLN A 132 -1.25 7.88 13.88
C GLN A 132 0.00 8.66 13.48
N VAL A 133 0.51 9.48 14.39
CA VAL A 133 1.85 10.08 14.28
C VAL A 133 2.57 9.81 15.59
N ALA A 134 3.66 9.04 15.52
CA ALA A 134 4.42 8.62 16.69
C ALA A 134 5.90 8.84 16.47
N MET A 135 6.58 9.32 17.51
CA MET A 135 8.02 9.50 17.51
C MET A 135 8.63 8.57 18.56
N ARG A 136 9.70 7.89 18.19
CA ARG A 136 10.55 7.11 19.08
C ARG A 136 11.94 7.74 19.07
N LEU A 137 12.37 8.28 20.22
CA LEU A 137 13.72 8.78 20.40
C LEU A 137 14.62 7.67 20.98
N THR A 138 15.82 7.55 20.43
CA THR A 138 16.89 6.70 20.95
C THR A 138 17.78 7.57 21.82
N LYS A 139 17.91 7.18 23.08
CA LYS A 139 18.68 7.89 24.10
C LYS A 139 20.16 7.56 23.99
#